data_AF-A0A6G3UV54-F1
#
_entry.id   AF-A0A6G3UV54-F1
#
_cell.length_a   1.000
_cell.length_b   1.000
_cell.length_c   1.000
_cell.angle_alpha   90.00
_cell.angle_beta   90.00
_cell.angle_gamma   90.00
#
_symmetry.space_group_name_H-M   'P 1'
#
loop_
_entity.id
_entity.type
_entity.pdbx_description
1 polymer ?
#
loop_
_entity_poly.entity_id
_entity_poly.type
_entity_poly.pdbx_seq_one_letter_code
_entity_poly.pdbx_strand_id
1 'polypeptide(L)'
;DREDSALKAQIASCEGAFGVDVLALGRDWDPAPLLALAEGLHGTAEPAPDRFAPAVTGALARLRRVRSPELPLTVTGRPTVTGVALSESLPEWHSLVPATDPGHPHRYAFATHRWTPGARDYLLTLRADASTDPLGVLLQLATVSVGDATAPLVVRWLPPGVAVGADSGGGGTVDAVNAATRMRTALDRGYAALDPMSREEAERQFGLAVRLAHEIGAAWVLDDVRKVADIVDGARGRVRVGPTVDRGTVREGRLHVASGRLLDLPAHASPSPSKCPGCRHPAGQGARYCIACGRTL
;
A
#
# COMPACT_ATOMS: atom_id res chain seq x y z
N ASP A 1 -16.19 -21.39 -0.12
CA ASP A 1 -17.10 -20.95 0.97
C ASP A 1 -16.78 -21.49 2.37
N ARG A 2 -16.91 -22.78 2.68
CA ARG A 2 -16.62 -23.27 4.05
C ARG A 2 -15.11 -23.31 4.38
N GLU A 3 -14.28 -23.65 3.40
CA GLU A 3 -12.82 -23.69 3.54
C GLU A 3 -12.22 -22.28 3.65
N ASP A 4 -12.70 -21.32 2.86
CA ASP A 4 -12.33 -19.89 2.97
C ASP A 4 -12.63 -19.32 4.36
N SER A 5 -13.75 -19.72 4.97
CA SER A 5 -14.13 -19.28 6.32
C SER A 5 -13.19 -19.86 7.38
N ALA A 6 -12.79 -21.12 7.25
CA ALA A 6 -11.84 -21.77 8.16
C ALA A 6 -10.43 -21.16 8.05
N LEU A 7 -9.95 -20.89 6.83
CA LEU A 7 -8.66 -20.23 6.60
C LEU A 7 -8.64 -18.82 7.22
N LYS A 8 -9.68 -18.02 6.96
CA LYS A 8 -9.80 -16.67 7.55
C LYS A 8 -9.80 -16.69 9.07
N ALA A 9 -10.50 -17.65 9.68
CA ALA A 9 -10.52 -17.80 11.13
C ALA A 9 -9.14 -18.15 11.71
N GLN A 10 -8.34 -18.98 11.03
CA GLN A 10 -6.98 -19.31 11.47
C GLN A 10 -5.99 -18.18 11.23
N ILE A 11 -6.16 -17.40 10.16
CA ILE A 11 -5.36 -16.19 9.94
C ILE A 11 -5.61 -15.20 11.09
N ALA A 12 -6.87 -14.95 11.43
CA ALA A 12 -7.23 -14.06 12.54
C ALA A 12 -6.69 -14.55 13.90
N SER A 13 -6.63 -15.87 14.14
CA SER A 13 -6.07 -16.41 15.38
C SER A 13 -4.55 -16.25 15.50
N CYS A 14 -3.87 -16.08 14.37
CA CYS A 14 -2.41 -15.91 14.28
C CYS A 14 -1.99 -14.44 14.18
N GLU A 15 -2.94 -13.50 14.11
CA GLU A 15 -2.67 -12.07 13.98
C GLU A 15 -1.75 -11.57 15.12
N GLY A 16 -0.70 -10.84 14.76
CA GLY A 16 0.29 -10.31 15.70
C GLY A 16 1.30 -11.33 16.26
N ALA A 17 1.10 -12.64 16.09
CA ALA A 17 2.02 -13.66 16.60
C ALA A 17 3.29 -13.77 15.73
N PHE A 18 3.13 -13.75 14.41
CA PHE A 18 4.22 -13.79 13.43
C PHE A 18 3.79 -13.11 12.13
N GLY A 19 4.77 -12.84 11.25
CA GLY A 19 4.51 -12.43 9.87
C GLY A 19 4.92 -13.52 8.89
N VAL A 20 4.44 -13.44 7.65
CA VAL A 20 4.61 -14.49 6.64
C VAL A 20 5.19 -13.94 5.34
N ASP A 21 6.16 -14.62 4.73
CA ASP A 21 6.51 -14.42 3.33
C ASP A 21 6.12 -15.70 2.56
N VAL A 22 5.21 -15.58 1.59
CA VAL A 22 4.68 -16.67 0.77
C VAL A 22 5.40 -16.69 -0.58
N LEU A 23 5.96 -17.84 -0.95
CA LEU A 23 6.55 -18.08 -2.26
C LEU A 23 5.69 -19.10 -3.02
N ALA A 24 5.01 -18.66 -4.09
CA ALA A 24 4.13 -19.51 -4.89
C ALA A 24 4.93 -20.31 -5.93
N LEU A 25 4.98 -21.63 -5.80
CA LEU A 25 5.76 -22.50 -6.68
C LEU A 25 4.93 -22.99 -7.86
N GLY A 26 5.49 -22.88 -9.07
CA GLY A 26 4.82 -23.26 -10.31
C GLY A 26 3.69 -22.30 -10.68
N ARG A 27 2.70 -22.79 -11.43
CA ARG A 27 1.58 -21.99 -11.97
C ARG A 27 0.20 -22.54 -11.61
N ASP A 28 0.16 -23.65 -10.87
CA ASP A 28 -1.10 -24.33 -10.52
C ASP A 28 -1.58 -24.05 -9.10
N TRP A 29 -1.62 -22.77 -8.74
CA TRP A 29 -2.08 -22.30 -7.44
C TRP A 29 -3.21 -21.30 -7.59
N ASP A 30 -4.01 -21.16 -6.55
CA ASP A 30 -5.02 -20.10 -6.42
C ASP A 30 -4.40 -18.88 -5.72
N PRO A 31 -4.40 -17.68 -6.34
CA PRO A 31 -3.92 -16.46 -5.70
C PRO A 31 -4.65 -16.11 -4.40
N ALA A 32 -5.95 -16.38 -4.30
CA ALA A 32 -6.80 -15.90 -3.22
C ALA A 32 -6.33 -16.30 -1.80
N PRO A 33 -6.05 -17.58 -1.49
CA PRO A 33 -5.56 -17.97 -0.18
C PRO A 33 -4.16 -17.42 0.15
N LEU A 34 -3.29 -17.25 -0.85
CA LEU A 34 -1.94 -16.70 -0.64
C LEU A 34 -2.00 -15.21 -0.27
N LEU A 35 -2.89 -14.46 -0.94
CA LEU A 35 -3.14 -13.06 -0.65
C LEU A 35 -3.81 -12.87 0.71
N ALA A 36 -4.78 -13.72 1.07
CA ALA A 36 -5.40 -13.66 2.39
C ALA A 36 -4.37 -13.87 3.53
N LEU A 37 -3.41 -14.78 3.34
CA LEU A 37 -2.30 -14.98 4.28
C LEU A 37 -1.38 -13.77 4.36
N ALA A 38 -0.98 -13.21 3.22
CA ALA A 38 -0.10 -12.05 3.16
C ALA A 38 -0.76 -10.81 3.80
N GLU A 39 -2.03 -10.55 3.50
CA GLU A 39 -2.78 -9.42 4.06
C GLU A 39 -3.00 -9.59 5.57
N GLY A 40 -3.53 -10.73 6.01
CA GLY A 40 -3.91 -10.93 7.41
C GLY A 40 -2.74 -11.19 8.36
N LEU A 41 -1.56 -11.56 7.84
CA LEU A 41 -0.35 -11.76 8.64
C LEU A 41 0.77 -10.77 8.27
N HIS A 42 0.43 -9.64 7.64
CA HIS A 42 1.33 -8.52 7.36
C HIS A 42 2.63 -8.94 6.70
N GLY A 43 2.45 -9.60 5.58
CA GLY A 43 3.43 -10.37 4.87
C GLY A 43 3.43 -10.11 3.37
N THR A 44 4.27 -10.86 2.66
CA THR A 44 4.37 -10.79 1.20
C THR A 44 3.87 -12.08 0.57
N ALA A 45 3.34 -12.00 -0.64
CA ALA A 45 3.16 -13.17 -1.49
C ALA A 45 3.77 -12.89 -2.86
N GLU A 46 4.72 -13.70 -3.30
CA GLU A 46 5.37 -13.53 -4.61
C GLU A 46 5.39 -14.86 -5.38
N PRO A 47 5.27 -14.85 -6.71
CA PRO A 47 5.56 -16.03 -7.50
C PRO A 47 7.05 -16.35 -7.38
N ALA A 48 7.35 -17.62 -7.15
CA ALA A 48 8.73 -18.07 -7.06
C ALA A 48 9.36 -18.04 -8.47
N PRO A 49 10.56 -17.48 -8.63
CA PRO A 49 11.30 -17.59 -9.89
C PRO A 49 11.65 -19.05 -10.18
N ASP A 50 11.87 -19.37 -11.45
CA ASP A 50 12.27 -20.72 -11.92
C ASP A 50 13.46 -21.30 -11.14
N ARG A 51 14.30 -20.43 -10.58
CA ARG A 51 15.36 -20.79 -9.63
C ARG A 51 14.90 -20.52 -8.20
N PHE A 52 14.50 -21.59 -7.50
CA PHE A 52 14.01 -21.52 -6.13
C PHE A 52 15.05 -21.04 -5.10
N ALA A 53 16.30 -21.49 -5.21
CA ALA A 53 17.32 -21.24 -4.18
C ALA A 53 17.64 -19.74 -3.94
N PRO A 54 17.79 -18.88 -4.97
CA PRO A 54 17.92 -17.44 -4.77
C PRO A 54 16.74 -16.78 -4.04
N ALA A 55 15.51 -17.18 -4.36
CA ALA A 55 14.31 -16.61 -3.74
C ALA A 55 14.21 -16.96 -2.24
N VAL A 56 14.47 -18.22 -1.90
CA VAL A 56 14.54 -18.68 -0.50
C VAL A 56 15.66 -17.95 0.25
N THR A 57 16.82 -17.79 -0.39
CA THR A 57 17.96 -17.06 0.21
C THR A 57 17.58 -15.59 0.48
N GLY A 58 16.88 -14.95 -0.44
CA GLY A 58 16.35 -13.59 -0.27
C GLY A 58 15.35 -13.48 0.89
N ALA A 59 14.39 -14.40 0.97
CA ALA A 59 13.41 -14.46 2.05
C ALA A 59 14.07 -14.69 3.42
N LEU A 60 15.00 -15.66 3.51
CA LEU A 60 15.77 -15.91 4.74
C LEU A 60 16.62 -14.71 5.15
N ALA A 61 17.21 -14.00 4.18
CA ALA A 61 17.96 -12.78 4.47
C ALA A 61 17.05 -11.67 5.03
N ARG A 62 15.80 -11.53 4.56
CA ARG A 62 14.81 -10.60 5.13
C ARG A 62 14.39 -10.98 6.55
N LEU A 63 14.16 -12.27 6.80
CA LEU A 63 13.81 -12.78 8.14
C LEU A 63 14.90 -12.53 9.18
N ARG A 64 16.17 -12.60 8.77
CA ARG A 64 17.33 -12.38 9.65
C ARG A 64 17.65 -10.92 9.93
N ARG A 65 16.97 -9.95 9.30
CA ARG A 65 17.21 -8.52 9.57
C ARG A 65 16.73 -8.17 10.97
N VAL A 66 17.52 -7.36 11.67
CA VAL A 66 17.11 -6.75 12.94
C VAL A 66 15.90 -5.88 12.66
N ARG A 67 14.78 -6.19 13.31
CA ARG A 67 13.53 -5.45 13.19
C ARG A 67 13.42 -4.50 14.37
N SER A 68 13.07 -3.25 14.10
CA SER A 68 12.74 -2.29 15.16
C SER A 68 11.43 -2.72 15.84
N PRO A 69 11.21 -2.42 17.14
CA PRO A 69 9.90 -2.53 17.76
C PRO A 69 8.84 -1.82 16.91
N GLU A 70 7.61 -2.29 17.05
CA GLU A 70 6.45 -1.66 16.42
C GLU A 70 6.33 -0.20 16.86
N LEU A 71 6.14 0.70 15.89
CA LEU A 71 5.92 2.11 16.14
C LEU A 71 4.41 2.37 16.05
N PRO A 72 3.68 2.50 17.17
CA PRO A 72 2.24 2.67 17.12
C PRO A 72 1.90 3.96 16.37
N LEU A 73 0.98 3.85 15.41
CA LEU A 73 0.39 5.00 14.73
C LEU A 73 -0.96 5.27 15.37
N THR A 74 -1.16 6.49 15.88
CA THR A 74 -2.44 6.92 16.46
C THR A 74 -3.01 8.07 15.66
N VAL A 75 -4.29 8.00 15.33
CA VAL A 75 -5.07 9.12 14.81
C VAL A 75 -6.08 9.52 15.88
N THR A 76 -6.04 10.78 16.30
CA THR A 76 -7.03 11.34 17.23
C THR A 76 -7.86 12.37 16.48
N GLY A 77 -9.11 12.04 16.19
CA GLY A 77 -10.06 12.93 15.49
C GLY A 77 -10.79 13.88 16.43
N ARG A 78 -11.34 14.96 15.87
CA ARG A 78 -12.41 15.74 16.52
C ARG A 78 -13.70 14.90 16.64
N PRO A 79 -14.64 15.27 17.53
CA PRO A 79 -15.93 14.59 17.63
C PRO A 79 -16.75 14.54 16.34
N THR A 80 -16.50 15.46 15.41
CA THR A 80 -17.14 15.50 14.09
C THR A 80 -16.59 14.46 13.12
N VAL A 81 -15.48 13.78 13.43
CA VAL A 81 -14.92 12.70 12.63
C VAL A 81 -15.77 11.43 12.84
N THR A 82 -16.38 10.94 11.76
CA THR A 82 -17.30 9.80 11.74
C THR A 82 -16.72 8.57 11.05
N GLY A 83 -15.49 8.64 10.57
CA GLY A 83 -14.80 7.52 9.96
C GLY A 83 -13.31 7.78 9.76
N VAL A 84 -12.52 6.74 9.97
CA VAL A 84 -11.07 6.75 9.78
C VAL A 84 -10.68 5.46 9.09
N ALA A 85 -9.93 5.58 7.99
CA ALA A 85 -9.30 4.45 7.32
C ALA A 85 -7.85 4.80 7.03
N LEU A 86 -6.97 3.81 7.20
CA LEU A 86 -5.54 3.97 6.98
C LEU A 86 -5.04 2.79 6.15
N SER A 87 -4.25 3.10 5.13
CA SER A 87 -3.52 2.07 4.37
C SER A 87 -2.07 2.47 4.25
N GLU A 88 -1.17 1.49 4.37
CA GLU A 88 0.21 1.63 3.92
C GLU A 88 0.20 1.64 2.39
N SER A 89 0.88 2.59 1.77
CA SER A 89 0.97 2.73 0.31
C SER A 89 2.35 2.36 -0.22
N LEU A 90 3.41 2.60 0.58
CA LEU A 90 4.79 2.17 0.35
C LEU A 90 5.39 1.61 1.65
N PRO A 91 6.26 0.58 1.60
CA PRO A 91 6.73 -0.14 0.41
C PRO A 91 5.70 -1.12 -0.17
N GLU A 92 4.67 -1.47 0.59
CA GLU A 92 3.65 -2.43 0.18
C GLU A 92 2.28 -1.90 0.53
N TRP A 93 1.28 -2.33 -0.23
CA TRP A 93 -0.09 -1.95 0.06
C TRP A 93 -0.67 -2.86 1.14
N HIS A 94 -1.04 -2.29 2.27
CA HIS A 94 -1.71 -3.00 3.36
C HIS A 94 -2.81 -2.11 3.95
N SER A 95 -4.03 -2.62 4.05
CA SER A 95 -5.08 -1.95 4.81
C SER A 95 -4.85 -2.19 6.30
N LEU A 96 -4.83 -1.14 7.11
CA LEU A 96 -4.63 -1.25 8.55
C LEU A 96 -5.97 -1.20 9.29
N VAL A 97 -6.16 -2.13 10.22
CA VAL A 97 -7.39 -2.20 11.02
C VAL A 97 -7.24 -1.28 12.25
N PRO A 98 -8.18 -0.34 12.47
CA PRO A 98 -8.15 0.51 13.65
C PRO A 98 -8.58 -0.27 14.90
N ALA A 99 -7.75 -0.24 15.94
CA ALA A 99 -8.14 -0.53 17.31
C ALA A 99 -8.67 0.76 17.96
N THR A 100 -9.91 0.72 18.46
CA THR A 100 -10.54 1.86 19.15
C THR A 100 -10.78 1.50 20.61
N ASP A 101 -10.34 2.35 21.52
CA ASP A 101 -10.59 2.21 22.95
C ASP A 101 -11.99 2.77 23.29
N PRO A 102 -12.88 2.00 23.94
CA PRO A 102 -14.18 2.49 24.41
C PRO A 102 -14.10 3.76 25.29
N GLY A 103 -13.00 3.95 26.04
CA GLY A 103 -12.77 5.16 26.84
C GLY A 103 -12.37 6.39 26.02
N HIS A 104 -11.96 6.20 24.77
CA HIS A 104 -11.49 7.25 23.87
C HIS A 104 -12.02 7.03 22.43
N PRO A 105 -13.32 7.23 22.19
CA PRO A 105 -13.99 6.85 20.93
C PRO A 105 -13.49 7.57 19.67
N HIS A 106 -12.72 8.65 19.82
CA HIS A 106 -12.11 9.40 18.72
C HIS A 106 -10.60 9.16 18.59
N ARG A 107 -10.06 8.18 19.33
CA ARG A 107 -8.66 7.77 19.26
C ARG A 107 -8.58 6.40 18.59
N TYR A 108 -7.93 6.35 17.45
CA TYR A 108 -7.76 5.17 16.62
C TYR A 108 -6.28 4.78 16.62
N ALA A 109 -5.96 3.61 17.17
CA ALA A 109 -4.62 3.04 17.12
C ALA A 109 -4.51 2.07 15.95
N PHE A 110 -3.43 2.16 15.20
CA PHE A 110 -3.12 1.27 14.09
C PHE A 110 -1.81 0.56 14.38
N ALA A 111 -1.85 -0.76 14.29
CA ALA A 111 -0.66 -1.57 14.29
C ALA A 111 0.11 -1.29 12.99
N THR A 112 1.37 -0.84 13.10
CA THR A 112 2.25 -0.65 11.92
C THR A 112 3.15 -1.86 11.71
N HIS A 113 3.05 -2.82 12.62
CA HIS A 113 3.84 -4.04 12.64
C HIS A 113 5.35 -3.72 12.61
N ARG A 114 6.15 -4.70 12.20
CA ARG A 114 7.60 -4.61 12.35
C ARG A 114 8.21 -3.73 11.26
N TRP A 115 9.05 -2.79 11.66
CA TRP A 115 9.74 -1.87 10.75
C TRP A 115 11.07 -2.43 10.24
N THR A 116 11.36 -2.13 8.98
CA THR A 116 12.68 -2.27 8.35
C THR A 116 13.30 -0.88 8.14
N PRO A 117 14.63 -0.74 7.98
CA PRO A 117 15.20 0.56 7.63
C PRO A 117 14.59 1.08 6.33
N GLY A 118 14.06 2.29 6.34
CA GLY A 118 13.43 2.89 5.17
C GLY A 118 12.36 3.91 5.57
N ALA A 119 11.62 4.36 4.56
CA ALA A 119 10.42 5.16 4.71
C ALA A 119 9.20 4.29 4.41
N ARG A 120 8.07 4.64 5.03
CA ARG A 120 6.75 4.12 4.72
C ARG A 120 5.81 5.27 4.50
N ASP A 121 5.00 5.16 3.45
CA ASP A 121 3.98 6.14 3.15
C ASP A 121 2.63 5.56 3.53
N TYR A 122 1.77 6.42 4.08
CA TYR A 122 0.44 6.04 4.50
C TYR A 122 -0.60 6.96 3.85
N LEU A 123 -1.70 6.37 3.38
CA LEU A 123 -2.89 7.09 2.96
C LEU A 123 -3.91 7.07 4.10
N LEU A 124 -4.07 8.22 4.76
CA LEU A 124 -5.11 8.46 5.76
C LEU A 124 -6.35 9.05 5.10
N THR A 125 -7.48 8.37 5.24
CA THR A 125 -8.79 8.88 4.82
C THR A 125 -9.65 9.16 6.05
N LEU A 126 -10.17 10.39 6.14
CA LEU A 126 -11.07 10.81 7.20
C LEU A 126 -12.43 11.18 6.62
N ARG A 127 -13.50 10.74 7.28
CA ARG A 127 -14.86 11.21 7.05
C ARG A 127 -15.26 12.08 8.23
N ALA A 128 -15.76 13.28 7.95
CA ALA A 128 -16.20 14.21 8.98
C ALA A 128 -17.52 14.89 8.60
N ASP A 129 -18.33 15.17 9.61
CA ASP A 129 -19.50 16.05 9.48
C ASP A 129 -19.06 17.51 9.64
N ALA A 130 -19.05 18.24 8.53
CA ALA A 130 -18.65 19.64 8.47
C ALA A 130 -19.84 20.62 8.59
N SER A 131 -21.07 20.13 8.83
CA SER A 131 -22.29 20.95 8.79
C SER A 131 -22.30 22.12 9.77
N THR A 132 -21.56 22.01 10.87
CA THR A 132 -21.46 23.02 11.94
C THR A 132 -20.10 23.72 11.98
N ASP A 133 -19.17 23.35 11.10
CA ASP A 133 -17.84 23.96 11.07
C ASP A 133 -17.86 25.33 10.37
N PRO A 134 -17.06 26.31 10.84
CA PRO A 134 -16.95 27.60 10.19
C PRO A 134 -16.25 27.51 8.83
N LEU A 135 -16.79 28.23 7.84
CA LEU A 135 -16.15 28.38 6.52
C LEU A 135 -14.98 29.38 6.58
N GLY A 136 -13.95 29.15 5.76
CA GLY A 136 -12.80 30.04 5.60
C GLY A 136 -11.76 29.96 6.72
N VAL A 137 -12.03 29.23 7.80
CA VAL A 137 -11.15 29.07 8.96
C VAL A 137 -10.36 27.77 8.84
N LEU A 138 -9.06 27.79 9.16
CA LEU A 138 -8.27 26.59 9.35
C LEU A 138 -8.68 25.90 10.65
N LEU A 139 -9.07 24.63 10.55
CA LEU A 139 -9.50 23.78 11.64
C LEU A 139 -8.60 22.56 11.69
N GLN A 140 -8.11 22.20 12.89
CA GLN A 140 -7.44 20.92 13.07
C GLN A 140 -8.49 19.81 13.13
N LEU A 141 -8.58 18.98 12.09
CA LEU A 141 -9.56 17.90 12.02
C LEU A 141 -9.13 16.68 12.83
N ALA A 142 -7.83 16.38 12.81
CA ALA A 142 -7.24 15.28 13.55
C ALA A 142 -5.78 15.57 13.91
N THR A 143 -5.25 14.76 14.81
CA THR A 143 -3.83 14.68 15.15
C THR A 143 -3.33 13.30 14.79
N VAL A 144 -2.23 13.21 14.03
CA VAL A 144 -1.57 11.95 13.71
C VAL A 144 -0.29 11.84 14.51
N SER A 145 -0.08 10.72 15.20
CA SER A 145 1.14 10.46 15.96
C SER A 145 1.76 9.14 15.57
N VAL A 146 3.08 9.10 15.44
CA VAL A 146 3.89 7.89 15.18
C VAL A 146 5.03 7.89 16.20
N GLY A 147 4.98 6.98 17.17
CA GLY A 147 5.87 7.05 18.34
C GLY A 147 5.75 8.42 19.03
N ASP A 148 6.88 9.13 19.18
CA ASP A 148 6.95 10.45 19.83
C ASP A 148 6.75 11.63 18.86
N ALA A 149 6.53 11.37 17.58
CA ALA A 149 6.29 12.40 16.58
C ALA A 149 4.78 12.62 16.41
N THR A 150 4.36 13.88 16.43
CA THR A 150 2.95 14.26 16.30
C THR A 150 2.80 15.41 15.31
N ALA A 151 1.82 15.29 14.40
CA ALA A 151 1.50 16.29 13.40
C ALA A 151 -0.01 16.57 13.35
N PRO A 152 -0.44 17.83 13.20
CA PRO A 152 -1.84 18.16 13.01
C PRO A 152 -2.25 17.97 11.55
N LEU A 153 -3.46 17.45 11.33
CA LEU A 153 -4.13 17.48 10.04
C LEU A 153 -5.15 18.62 10.05
N VAL A 154 -4.88 19.65 9.24
CA VAL A 154 -5.71 20.86 9.17
C VAL A 154 -6.54 20.89 7.89
N VAL A 155 -7.76 21.38 8.01
CA VAL A 155 -8.70 21.57 6.90
C VAL A 155 -9.24 22.99 6.90
N ARG A 156 -9.62 23.49 5.73
CA ARG A 156 -10.35 24.75 5.59
C ARG A 156 -11.52 24.52 4.66
N TRP A 157 -12.73 24.58 5.21
CA TRP A 157 -13.95 24.48 4.42
C TRP A 157 -14.16 25.77 3.63
N LEU A 158 -14.50 25.66 2.36
CA LEU A 158 -14.72 26.80 1.49
C LEU A 158 -16.17 26.82 1.01
N PRO A 159 -16.74 28.01 0.75
CA PRO A 159 -18.04 28.09 0.09
C PRO A 159 -18.02 27.36 -1.27
N PRO A 160 -19.15 26.75 -1.68
CA PRO A 160 -19.27 26.18 -3.02
C PRO A 160 -18.87 27.19 -4.11
N GLY A 161 -18.11 26.73 -5.09
CA GLY A 161 -17.68 27.56 -6.23
C GLY A 161 -16.39 28.37 -6.01
N VAL A 162 -15.80 28.35 -4.81
CA VAL A 162 -14.48 28.94 -4.56
C VAL A 162 -13.39 27.91 -4.90
N ALA A 163 -12.82 28.02 -6.10
CA ALA A 163 -11.64 27.24 -6.47
C ALA A 163 -10.40 27.87 -5.82
N VAL A 164 -9.82 27.17 -4.85
CA VAL A 164 -8.46 27.47 -4.43
C VAL A 164 -7.55 26.66 -5.33
N GLY A 165 -6.67 27.34 -6.07
CA GLY A 165 -5.55 26.68 -6.72
C GLY A 165 -4.83 25.90 -5.64
N ALA A 166 -4.75 24.58 -5.79
CA ALA A 166 -4.04 23.73 -4.84
C ALA A 166 -2.60 24.24 -4.76
N ASP A 167 -2.29 25.05 -3.75
CA ASP A 167 -0.91 25.44 -3.41
C ASP A 167 -0.19 24.14 -3.11
N SER A 168 0.51 23.67 -4.14
CA SER A 168 0.95 22.31 -4.33
C SER A 168 2.31 22.13 -3.68
N GLY A 169 2.34 22.34 -2.36
CA GLY A 169 3.45 21.86 -1.54
C GLY A 169 3.38 20.36 -1.27
N GLY A 170 2.19 19.74 -1.40
CA GLY A 170 1.99 18.31 -1.08
C GLY A 170 0.85 17.59 -1.84
N GLY A 171 0.15 18.26 -2.77
CA GLY A 171 -0.96 17.67 -3.53
C GLY A 171 -0.53 16.58 -4.53
N GLY A 172 0.69 16.68 -5.07
CA GLY A 172 1.21 15.70 -6.03
C GLY A 172 1.29 14.28 -5.47
N THR A 173 1.59 14.12 -4.18
CA THR A 173 1.70 12.80 -3.55
C THR A 173 0.32 12.15 -3.36
N VAL A 174 -0.70 12.93 -2.96
CA VAL A 174 -2.06 12.41 -2.78
C VAL A 174 -2.70 12.06 -4.13
N ASP A 175 -2.50 12.90 -5.14
CA ASP A 175 -3.00 12.62 -6.49
C ASP A 175 -2.30 11.38 -7.10
N ALA A 176 -0.99 11.24 -6.91
CA ALA A 176 -0.24 10.06 -7.35
C ALA A 176 -0.69 8.78 -6.60
N VAL A 177 -0.93 8.85 -5.29
CA VAL A 177 -1.42 7.72 -4.49
C VAL A 177 -2.86 7.34 -4.86
N ASN A 178 -3.72 8.32 -5.14
CA ASN A 178 -5.07 8.07 -5.66
C ASN A 178 -5.03 7.45 -7.06
N ALA A 179 -4.15 7.95 -7.95
CA ALA A 179 -3.93 7.37 -9.26
C ALA A 179 -3.40 5.94 -9.16
N ALA A 180 -2.46 5.67 -8.24
CA ALA A 180 -1.95 4.33 -7.93
C ALA A 180 -3.06 3.36 -7.49
N THR A 181 -3.92 3.82 -6.58
CA THR A 181 -5.04 3.03 -6.05
C THR A 181 -6.03 2.69 -7.17
N ARG A 182 -6.43 3.69 -7.96
CA ARG A 182 -7.32 3.50 -9.12
C ARG A 182 -6.72 2.59 -10.17
N MET A 183 -5.41 2.72 -10.42
CA MET A 183 -4.65 1.87 -11.34
C MET A 183 -4.67 0.41 -10.88
N ARG A 184 -4.39 0.13 -9.60
CA ARG A 184 -4.43 -1.23 -9.04
C ARG A 184 -5.83 -1.82 -9.11
N THR A 185 -6.87 -1.07 -8.75
CA THR A 185 -8.26 -1.53 -8.88
C THR A 185 -8.61 -1.86 -10.33
N ALA A 186 -8.15 -1.04 -11.29
CA ALA A 186 -8.36 -1.30 -12.70
C ALA A 186 -7.60 -2.55 -13.17
N LEU A 187 -6.38 -2.79 -12.70
CA LEU A 187 -5.63 -4.02 -13.00
C LEU A 187 -6.33 -5.27 -12.48
N ASP A 188 -6.74 -5.28 -11.21
CA ASP A 188 -7.43 -6.44 -10.61
C ASP A 188 -8.72 -6.77 -11.37
N ARG A 189 -9.52 -5.75 -11.70
CA ARG A 189 -10.72 -5.92 -12.54
C ARG A 189 -10.38 -6.41 -13.94
N GLY A 190 -9.29 -5.92 -14.54
CA GLY A 190 -8.81 -6.38 -15.84
C GLY A 190 -8.48 -7.86 -15.84
N TYR A 191 -7.69 -8.32 -14.86
CA TYR A 191 -7.35 -9.74 -14.73
C TYR A 191 -8.56 -10.62 -14.39
N ALA A 192 -9.50 -10.14 -13.57
CA ALA A 192 -10.75 -10.86 -13.29
C ALA A 192 -11.64 -11.00 -14.52
N ALA A 193 -11.58 -10.04 -15.45
CA ALA A 193 -12.36 -10.02 -16.69
C ALA A 193 -11.69 -10.75 -17.87
N LEU A 194 -10.53 -11.40 -17.69
CA LEU A 194 -9.84 -12.21 -18.71
C LEU A 194 -10.55 -13.56 -18.99
N ASP A 195 -11.88 -13.56 -18.96
CA ASP A 195 -12.73 -14.62 -19.47
C ASP A 195 -13.11 -14.32 -20.94
N PRO A 196 -13.17 -15.33 -21.84
CA PRO A 196 -13.56 -15.13 -23.24
C PRO A 196 -14.85 -14.32 -23.45
N MET A 197 -15.81 -14.39 -22.52
CA MET A 197 -17.08 -13.66 -22.62
C MET A 197 -17.02 -12.22 -22.09
N SER A 198 -15.93 -11.83 -21.42
CA SER A 198 -15.78 -10.52 -20.75
C SER A 198 -14.62 -9.69 -21.30
N ARG A 199 -14.18 -10.00 -22.52
CA ARG A 199 -12.97 -9.41 -23.12
C ARG A 199 -13.00 -7.89 -23.25
N GLU A 200 -14.14 -7.32 -23.63
CA GLU A 200 -14.29 -5.87 -23.74
C GLU A 200 -14.13 -5.17 -22.39
N GLU A 201 -14.58 -5.83 -21.31
CA GLU A 201 -14.37 -5.35 -19.95
C GLU A 201 -12.88 -5.37 -19.60
N ALA A 202 -12.18 -6.48 -19.90
CA ALA A 202 -10.75 -6.59 -19.66
C ALA A 202 -9.96 -5.50 -20.40
N GLU A 203 -10.24 -5.27 -21.68
CA GLU A 203 -9.60 -4.21 -22.48
C GLU A 203 -9.85 -2.82 -21.90
N ARG A 204 -11.09 -2.54 -21.44
CA ARG A 204 -11.42 -1.26 -20.82
C ARG A 204 -10.67 -1.04 -19.51
N GLN A 205 -10.62 -2.06 -18.65
CA GLN A 205 -9.97 -1.97 -17.35
C GLN A 205 -8.44 -1.90 -17.48
N PHE A 206 -7.83 -2.73 -18.34
CA PHE A 206 -6.41 -2.61 -18.65
C PHE A 206 -6.07 -1.28 -19.32
N GLY A 207 -6.95 -0.76 -20.18
CA GLY A 207 -6.79 0.56 -20.76
C GLY A 207 -6.73 1.68 -19.72
N LEU A 208 -7.64 1.65 -18.74
CA LEU A 208 -7.61 2.59 -17.61
C LEU A 208 -6.33 2.45 -16.79
N ALA A 209 -5.92 1.23 -16.46
CA ALA A 209 -4.69 0.96 -15.72
C ALA A 209 -3.45 1.47 -16.45
N VAL A 210 -3.33 1.19 -17.74
CA VAL A 210 -2.20 1.59 -18.59
C VAL A 210 -2.10 3.12 -18.71
N ARG A 211 -3.23 3.81 -18.88
CA ARG A 211 -3.24 5.27 -18.92
C ARG A 211 -2.75 5.86 -17.60
N LEU A 212 -3.31 5.39 -16.48
CA LEU A 212 -2.90 5.85 -15.15
C LEU A 212 -1.42 5.54 -14.92
N ALA A 213 -0.94 4.35 -15.28
CA ALA A 213 0.47 3.97 -15.20
C ALA A 213 1.38 4.90 -16.02
N HIS A 214 0.94 5.35 -17.19
CA HIS A 214 1.69 6.32 -17.99
C HIS A 214 1.75 7.70 -17.33
N GLU A 215 0.66 8.15 -16.69
CA GLU A 215 0.60 9.43 -15.97
C GLU A 215 1.55 9.46 -14.76
N ILE A 216 1.72 8.34 -14.06
CA ILE A 216 2.52 8.27 -12.82
C ILE A 216 3.84 7.49 -12.96
N GLY A 217 4.21 7.06 -14.17
CA GLY A 217 5.49 6.39 -14.43
C GLY A 217 5.60 4.93 -13.97
N ALA A 218 4.49 4.19 -13.87
CA ALA A 218 4.45 2.80 -13.40
C ALA A 218 4.92 1.79 -14.47
N ALA A 219 6.22 1.68 -14.70
CA ALA A 219 6.78 0.81 -15.75
C ALA A 219 6.38 -0.67 -15.60
N TRP A 220 6.35 -1.19 -14.36
CA TRP A 220 6.00 -2.58 -14.08
C TRP A 220 4.58 -2.94 -14.53
N VAL A 221 3.63 -1.99 -14.45
CA VAL A 221 2.25 -2.22 -14.90
C VAL A 221 2.21 -2.45 -16.40
N LEU A 222 2.99 -1.68 -17.15
CA LEU A 222 3.08 -1.84 -18.59
C LEU A 222 3.67 -3.19 -18.96
N ASP A 223 4.68 -3.66 -18.20
CA ASP A 223 5.29 -4.96 -18.41
C ASP A 223 4.35 -6.12 -18.07
N ASP A 224 3.57 -6.01 -17.00
CA ASP A 224 2.60 -7.04 -16.62
C ASP A 224 1.41 -7.11 -17.58
N VAL A 225 0.88 -5.97 -18.03
CA VAL A 225 -0.19 -5.95 -19.04
C VAL A 225 0.28 -6.53 -20.37
N ARG A 226 1.53 -6.26 -20.79
CA ARG A 226 2.11 -6.82 -22.03
C ARG A 226 2.16 -8.36 -22.04
N LYS A 227 2.15 -9.02 -20.88
CA LYS A 227 2.13 -10.49 -20.81
C LYS A 227 0.78 -11.09 -21.21
N VAL A 228 -0.30 -10.32 -21.10
CA VAL A 228 -1.69 -10.79 -21.33
C VAL A 228 -2.42 -10.03 -22.43
N ALA A 229 -1.93 -8.85 -22.82
CA ALA A 229 -2.57 -7.98 -23.81
C ALA A 229 -1.55 -7.09 -24.55
N ASP A 230 -1.89 -6.72 -25.77
CA ASP A 230 -1.12 -5.78 -26.59
C ASP A 230 -1.49 -4.34 -26.23
N ILE A 231 -0.51 -3.54 -25.80
CA ILE A 231 -0.70 -2.10 -25.58
C ILE A 231 -0.52 -1.38 -26.93
N VAL A 232 -1.63 -0.88 -27.49
CA VAL A 232 -1.64 -0.15 -28.78
C VAL A 232 -1.26 1.32 -28.58
N ASP A 233 -1.75 1.94 -27.50
CA ASP A 233 -1.41 3.33 -27.14
C ASP A 233 -1.50 3.49 -25.62
N GLY A 234 -0.34 3.62 -24.98
CA GLY A 234 -0.24 3.73 -23.52
C GLY A 234 -0.86 5.02 -22.98
N ALA A 235 -0.62 6.15 -23.63
CA ALA A 235 -1.10 7.46 -23.18
C ALA A 235 -2.63 7.59 -23.30
N ARG A 236 -3.22 6.94 -24.30
CA ARG A 236 -4.68 6.92 -24.48
C ARG A 236 -5.37 5.73 -23.80
N GLY A 237 -4.60 4.81 -23.21
CA GLY A 237 -5.15 3.60 -22.58
C GLY A 237 -5.79 2.65 -23.58
N ARG A 238 -5.23 2.49 -24.78
CA ARG A 238 -5.72 1.53 -25.78
C ARG A 238 -4.97 0.21 -25.66
N VAL A 239 -5.71 -0.84 -25.30
CA VAL A 239 -5.19 -2.19 -25.06
C VAL A 239 -6.06 -3.18 -25.85
N ARG A 240 -5.44 -4.25 -26.35
CA ARG A 240 -6.13 -5.35 -27.04
C ARG A 240 -5.73 -6.68 -26.42
N VAL A 241 -6.70 -7.45 -25.93
CA VAL A 241 -6.42 -8.76 -25.33
C VAL A 241 -6.26 -9.80 -26.45
N GLY A 242 -5.35 -10.77 -26.30
CA GLY A 242 -5.14 -11.89 -27.25
C GLY A 242 -6.25 -12.96 -27.17
N PRO A 243 -6.48 -13.78 -28.22
CA PRO A 243 -7.65 -14.70 -28.28
C PRO A 243 -7.57 -15.81 -27.25
N THR A 244 -6.36 -16.15 -26.84
CA THR A 244 -6.07 -17.08 -25.76
C THR A 244 -5.05 -16.43 -24.84
N VAL A 245 -5.35 -16.42 -23.54
CA VAL A 245 -4.42 -15.97 -22.50
C VAL A 245 -4.11 -17.16 -21.61
N ASP A 246 -2.83 -17.39 -21.35
CA ASP A 246 -2.38 -18.47 -20.48
C ASP A 246 -2.86 -18.24 -19.04
N ARG A 247 -3.53 -19.25 -18.46
CA ARG A 247 -4.10 -19.15 -17.10
C ARG A 247 -3.03 -18.98 -16.03
N GLY A 248 -1.84 -19.55 -16.23
CA GLY A 248 -0.71 -19.35 -15.33
C GLY A 248 -0.26 -17.90 -15.26
N THR A 249 -0.17 -17.26 -16.43
CA THR A 249 0.16 -15.82 -16.57
C THR A 249 -0.90 -14.92 -15.93
N VAL A 250 -2.19 -15.29 -16.02
CA VAL A 250 -3.27 -14.58 -15.30
C VAL A 250 -3.09 -14.70 -13.78
N ARG A 251 -2.81 -15.89 -13.26
CA ARG A 251 -2.60 -16.11 -11.83
C ARG A 251 -1.39 -15.33 -11.31
N GLU A 252 -0.26 -15.40 -12.00
CA GLU A 252 0.95 -14.62 -11.70
C GLU A 252 0.66 -13.11 -11.69
N GLY A 253 -0.05 -12.60 -12.70
CA GLY A 253 -0.44 -11.19 -12.77
C GLY A 253 -1.36 -10.76 -11.63
N ARG A 254 -2.36 -11.58 -11.27
CA ARG A 254 -3.24 -11.31 -10.12
C ARG A 254 -2.49 -11.28 -8.80
N LEU A 255 -1.52 -12.19 -8.62
CA LEU A 255 -0.65 -12.16 -7.46
C LEU A 255 0.15 -10.86 -7.48
N HIS A 256 0.91 -10.55 -8.52
CA HIS A 256 1.71 -9.32 -8.63
C HIS A 256 0.95 -8.01 -8.34
N VAL A 257 -0.27 -7.87 -8.87
CA VAL A 257 -1.11 -6.68 -8.65
C VAL A 257 -1.45 -6.50 -7.18
N ALA A 258 -1.80 -7.61 -6.51
CA ALA A 258 -2.19 -7.62 -5.11
C ALA A 258 -0.98 -7.62 -4.15
N SER A 259 0.17 -8.19 -4.56
CA SER A 259 1.46 -8.13 -3.86
C SER A 259 2.06 -6.72 -3.84
N GLY A 260 1.53 -5.80 -4.64
CA GLY A 260 1.84 -4.38 -4.55
C GLY A 260 3.29 -4.02 -4.86
N ARG A 261 3.88 -4.51 -5.96
CA ARG A 261 5.15 -3.91 -6.44
C ARG A 261 4.94 -2.42 -6.75
N LEU A 262 5.89 -1.64 -6.29
CA LEU A 262 5.81 -0.20 -6.11
C LEU A 262 5.66 0.59 -7.43
N LEU A 263 5.06 1.76 -7.32
CA LEU A 263 5.45 2.92 -8.11
C LEU A 263 6.76 3.47 -7.56
N ASP A 264 7.79 3.61 -8.39
CA ASP A 264 8.92 4.46 -8.02
C ASP A 264 8.44 5.92 -8.01
N LEU A 265 7.89 6.35 -6.87
CA LEU A 265 7.70 7.77 -6.63
C LEU A 265 9.10 8.43 -6.62
N PRO A 266 9.24 9.66 -7.15
CA PRO A 266 10.53 10.33 -7.19
C PRO A 266 11.14 10.34 -5.79
N ALA A 267 12.29 9.66 -5.67
CA ALA A 267 13.05 9.59 -4.44
C ALA A 267 13.29 11.01 -3.95
N HIS A 268 12.90 11.30 -2.71
CA HIS A 268 13.32 12.53 -2.08
C HIS A 268 14.84 12.50 -2.03
N ALA A 269 15.49 13.51 -2.61
CA ALA A 269 16.94 13.62 -2.66
C ALA A 269 17.48 13.48 -1.23
N SER A 270 18.05 12.31 -0.94
CA SER A 270 18.53 11.97 0.39
C SER A 270 19.97 12.47 0.53
N PRO A 271 20.24 13.49 1.37
CA PRO A 271 21.61 13.80 1.78
C PRO A 271 22.20 12.63 2.59
N SER A 272 23.53 12.69 2.75
CA SER A 272 24.36 11.60 3.24
C SER A 272 23.91 11.06 4.62
N PRO A 273 23.87 9.72 4.82
CA PRO A 273 23.49 9.12 6.09
C PRO A 273 24.45 9.48 7.23
N SER A 274 23.91 9.82 8.41
CA SER A 274 24.70 10.02 9.63
C SER A 274 25.08 8.67 10.25
N LYS A 275 26.09 8.62 11.13
CA LYS A 275 26.49 7.37 11.83
C LYS A 275 25.99 7.38 13.26
N CYS A 276 25.49 6.25 13.74
CA CYS A 276 25.10 6.10 15.13
C CYS A 276 26.30 6.32 16.07
N PRO A 277 26.18 7.15 17.13
CA PRO A 277 27.27 7.38 18.07
C PRO A 277 27.63 6.13 18.89
N GLY A 278 26.67 5.22 19.11
CA GLY A 278 26.87 4.00 19.91
C GLY A 278 27.53 2.84 19.17
N CYS A 279 27.07 2.52 17.96
CA CYS A 279 27.55 1.34 17.22
C CYS A 279 28.14 1.66 15.84
N ARG A 280 28.21 2.96 15.47
CA ARG A 280 28.71 3.46 14.17
C ARG A 280 27.94 2.96 12.94
N HIS A 281 26.83 2.25 13.11
CA HIS A 281 25.97 1.83 12.01
C HIS A 281 25.42 3.07 11.27
N PRO A 282 25.41 3.09 9.92
CA PRO A 282 24.77 4.13 9.14
C PRO A 282 23.29 4.24 9.51
N ALA A 283 22.85 5.45 9.84
CA ALA A 283 21.47 5.78 10.13
C ALA A 283 20.88 6.60 8.97
N GLY A 284 19.61 6.36 8.65
CA GLY A 284 18.88 7.19 7.69
C GLY A 284 18.73 8.62 8.21
N GLN A 285 18.59 9.59 7.31
CA GLN A 285 18.34 10.97 7.69
C GLN A 285 17.04 11.07 8.53
N GLY A 286 17.09 11.79 9.64
CA GLY A 286 15.93 11.95 10.53
C GLY A 286 15.60 10.73 11.37
N ALA A 287 16.38 9.64 11.25
CA ALA A 287 16.27 8.52 12.16
C ALA A 287 16.57 9.02 13.57
N ARG A 288 15.59 8.88 14.48
CA ARG A 288 15.75 9.20 15.90
C ARG A 288 16.38 8.05 16.68
N TYR A 289 16.41 6.84 16.10
CA TYR A 289 16.87 5.62 16.73
C TYR A 289 17.74 4.79 15.77
N CYS A 290 18.80 4.19 16.30
CA CYS A 290 19.68 3.31 15.54
C CYS A 290 19.08 1.91 15.45
N ILE A 291 18.92 1.39 14.23
CA ILE A 291 18.32 0.06 14.03
C ILE A 291 19.21 -1.10 14.51
N ALA A 292 20.53 -0.91 14.58
CA ALA A 292 21.45 -1.97 14.99
C ALA A 292 21.52 -2.13 16.52
N CYS A 293 21.30 -1.07 17.28
CA CYS A 293 21.48 -1.10 18.74
C CYS A 293 20.33 -0.48 19.55
N GLY A 294 19.29 0.04 18.91
CA GLY A 294 18.10 0.61 19.54
C GLY A 294 18.29 1.94 20.26
N ARG A 295 19.50 2.53 20.25
CA ARG A 295 19.79 3.80 20.93
C ARG A 295 19.30 5.01 20.15
N THR A 296 18.99 6.08 20.85
CA THR A 296 18.73 7.39 20.24
C THR A 296 19.94 7.89 19.46
N LEU A 297 19.68 8.54 18.32
CA LEU A 297 20.67 9.09 17.40
C LEU A 297 20.92 10.57 17.65
#